data_AF-A0A2W5QKN9-F1
#
_entry.id   AF-A0A2W5QKN9-F1
#
_cell.length_a   1.000
_cell.length_b   1.000
_cell.length_c   1.000
_cell.angle_alpha   90.00
_cell.angle_beta   90.00
_cell.angle_gamma   90.00
#
_symmetry.space_group_name_H-M   'P 1'
#
loop_
_entity.id
_entity.type
_entity.pdbx_description
1 polymer ?
#
loop_
_entity_poly.entity_id
_entity_poly.type
_entity_poly.pdbx_seq_one_letter_code
_entity_poly.pdbx_strand_id
1 'polypeptide(L)'
;MYGEGIDSRLINSDLVRLRATSSGVMTRSGPSNLSSRGELTSDGSKVDVRLNADSVDLRLRNPVVKDASTGILTGVRGFGDDAEEELRKLQQQLLKKGRTALAGAPIAQSSEVKVRLTLDQLHIAQGLGKIAYLMTVWTLGDGFVATGGAASYRNWIEAAPNEGALQASGLHMIPVGELGDSMRDLDEHHHVLTCTRQGSKVATTVRLFNSDLFNFGSVVEVPELSPLHEGLRIIVIDAKEKTFEEIDRAL
;
A
#
# COMPACT_ATOMS: atom_id res chain seq x y z
N MET A 1 17.80 -5.49 -1.90
CA MET A 1 17.22 -4.73 -3.01
C MET A 1 17.61 -3.27 -2.80
N TYR A 2 18.79 -2.85 -3.28
CA TYR A 2 19.27 -1.46 -3.20
C TYR A 2 19.19 -0.89 -4.61
N GLY A 3 18.27 0.05 -4.84
CA GLY A 3 18.00 0.62 -6.17
C GLY A 3 16.56 1.13 -6.36
N GLU A 4 15.63 0.70 -5.51
CA GLU A 4 14.26 1.19 -5.52
C GLU A 4 14.13 2.43 -4.60
N GLY A 5 13.61 3.54 -5.15
CA GLY A 5 13.39 4.77 -4.39
C GLY A 5 12.41 4.57 -3.24
N ILE A 6 12.50 5.40 -2.19
CA ILE A 6 11.65 5.33 -0.99
C ILE A 6 10.16 5.37 -1.36
N ASP A 7 9.78 6.24 -2.30
CA ASP A 7 8.39 6.37 -2.75
C ASP A 7 7.89 5.08 -3.39
N SER A 8 8.72 4.44 -4.21
CA SER A 8 8.41 3.16 -4.83
C SER A 8 8.24 2.06 -3.78
N ARG A 9 9.10 2.00 -2.75
CA ARG A 9 8.96 1.03 -1.66
C ARG A 9 7.66 1.21 -0.86
N LEU A 10 7.22 2.46 -0.62
CA LEU A 10 5.95 2.75 0.03
C LEU A 10 4.76 2.38 -0.87
N ILE A 11 4.74 2.85 -2.12
CA ILE A 11 3.65 2.64 -3.09
C ILE A 11 3.54 1.16 -3.51
N ASN A 12 4.65 0.41 -3.45
CA ASN A 12 4.69 -1.01 -3.76
C ASN A 12 4.46 -1.92 -2.54
N SER A 13 4.26 -1.36 -1.35
CA SER A 13 3.83 -2.14 -0.18
C SER A 13 2.46 -2.77 -0.44
N ASP A 14 2.35 -4.08 -0.20
CA ASP A 14 1.13 -4.84 -0.41
C ASP A 14 -0.08 -4.22 0.32
N LEU A 15 0.12 -3.80 1.56
CA LEU A 15 -0.96 -3.25 2.38
C LEU A 15 -1.35 -1.82 1.99
N VAL A 16 -0.39 -1.01 1.56
CA VAL A 16 -0.68 0.31 0.99
C VAL A 16 -1.47 0.16 -0.31
N ARG A 17 -1.06 -0.76 -1.20
CA ARG A 17 -1.79 -1.07 -2.43
C ARG A 17 -3.17 -1.65 -2.18
N LEU A 18 -3.30 -2.54 -1.20
CA LEU A 18 -4.59 -3.10 -0.81
C LEU A 18 -5.55 -1.98 -0.41
N ARG A 19 -5.08 -1.04 0.42
CA ARG A 19 -5.90 0.07 0.93
C ARG A 19 -6.20 1.12 -0.13
N ALA A 20 -5.23 1.44 -0.98
CA ALA A 20 -5.47 2.29 -2.15
C ALA A 20 -6.52 1.67 -3.08
N THR A 21 -6.46 0.36 -3.29
CA THR A 21 -7.40 -0.38 -4.13
C THR A 21 -8.79 -0.43 -3.52
N SER A 22 -8.93 -0.83 -2.24
CA SER A 22 -10.23 -0.91 -1.56
C SER A 22 -10.91 0.45 -1.45
N SER A 23 -10.12 1.52 -1.31
CA SER A 23 -10.64 2.89 -1.24
C SER A 23 -10.96 3.50 -2.61
N GLY A 24 -10.76 2.75 -3.71
CA GLY A 24 -11.06 3.20 -5.07
C GLY A 24 -10.12 4.29 -5.60
N VAL A 25 -8.87 4.35 -5.11
CA VAL A 25 -7.91 5.40 -5.51
C VAL A 25 -7.53 5.29 -6.98
N MET A 26 -7.57 6.42 -7.68
CA MET A 26 -7.15 6.54 -9.08
C MET A 26 -5.68 6.98 -9.18
N THR A 27 -4.81 6.10 -9.65
CA THR A 27 -3.40 6.44 -9.89
C THR A 27 -3.21 7.18 -11.22
N ARG A 28 -1.97 7.60 -11.53
CA ARG A 28 -1.63 8.16 -12.86
C ARG A 28 -1.84 7.16 -14.00
N SER A 29 -1.75 5.86 -13.71
CA SER A 29 -1.86 4.78 -14.69
C SER A 29 -3.24 4.14 -14.75
N GLY A 30 -4.23 4.73 -14.05
CA GLY A 30 -5.59 4.19 -13.93
C GLY A 30 -5.92 3.73 -12.52
N PRO A 31 -7.03 2.99 -12.34
CA PRO A 31 -7.47 2.51 -11.04
C PRO A 31 -6.37 1.71 -10.32
N SER A 32 -6.22 1.97 -9.01
CA SER A 32 -5.36 1.16 -8.17
C SER A 32 -5.81 -0.31 -8.22
N ASN A 33 -4.84 -1.21 -8.27
CA ASN A 33 -5.07 -2.63 -8.18
C ASN A 33 -3.92 -3.29 -7.42
N LEU A 34 -4.22 -4.45 -6.84
CA LEU A 34 -3.25 -5.31 -6.19
C LEU A 34 -3.23 -6.66 -6.89
N SER A 35 -2.09 -7.00 -7.48
CA SER A 35 -1.83 -8.33 -8.02
C SER A 35 -0.98 -9.11 -7.01
N SER A 36 -1.47 -10.28 -6.59
CA SER A 36 -0.78 -11.16 -5.65
C SER A 36 -0.90 -12.62 -6.05
N ARG A 37 -0.14 -13.47 -5.37
CA ARG A 37 -0.16 -14.92 -5.53
C ARG A 37 -0.86 -15.54 -4.33
N GLY A 38 -1.81 -16.42 -4.61
CA GLY A 38 -2.54 -17.17 -3.61
C GLY A 38 -2.50 -18.67 -3.87
N GLU A 39 -3.13 -19.40 -2.97
CA GLU A 39 -3.27 -20.85 -3.03
C GLU A 39 -4.70 -21.25 -2.65
N LEU A 40 -5.29 -22.20 -3.37
CA LEU A 40 -6.56 -22.80 -2.96
C LEU A 40 -6.39 -23.53 -1.62
N THR A 41 -7.30 -23.30 -0.67
CA THR A 41 -7.24 -23.96 0.64
C THR A 41 -7.50 -25.45 0.55
N SER A 42 -8.23 -25.89 -0.47
CA SER A 42 -8.59 -27.29 -0.67
C SER A 42 -7.41 -28.20 -1.02
N ASP A 43 -6.43 -27.71 -1.79
CA ASP A 43 -5.37 -28.56 -2.36
C ASP A 43 -4.02 -27.86 -2.61
N GLY A 44 -3.88 -26.57 -2.27
CA GLY A 44 -2.65 -25.81 -2.46
C GLY A 44 -2.35 -25.38 -3.90
N SER A 45 -3.31 -25.54 -4.82
CA SER A 45 -3.14 -25.10 -6.21
C SER A 45 -2.86 -23.61 -6.29
N LYS A 46 -1.88 -23.22 -7.11
CA LYS A 46 -1.44 -21.82 -7.22
C LYS A 46 -2.43 -21.00 -8.04
N VAL A 47 -2.83 -19.86 -7.47
CA VAL A 47 -3.80 -18.91 -8.04
C VAL A 47 -3.14 -17.55 -8.19
N ASP A 48 -3.32 -16.91 -9.34
CA ASP A 48 -3.08 -15.47 -9.50
C ASP A 48 -4.33 -14.72 -9.06
N VAL A 49 -4.16 -13.75 -8.16
CA VAL A 49 -5.24 -12.96 -7.58
C VAL A 49 -5.03 -11.51 -7.98
N ARG A 50 -6.05 -10.90 -8.57
CA ARG A 50 -6.09 -9.47 -8.85
C ARG A 50 -7.27 -8.86 -8.11
N LEU A 51 -6.97 -7.95 -7.20
CA LEU A 51 -7.96 -7.15 -6.49
C LEU A 51 -8.11 -5.81 -7.22
N ASN A 52 -9.35 -5.44 -7.51
CA ASN A 52 -9.77 -4.11 -7.93
C ASN A 52 -10.71 -3.54 -6.85
N ALA A 53 -11.18 -2.29 -7.00
CA ALA A 53 -12.03 -1.65 -6.00
C ALA A 53 -13.30 -2.45 -5.70
N ASP A 54 -13.98 -2.94 -6.75
CA ASP A 54 -15.29 -3.59 -6.64
C ASP A 54 -15.27 -5.07 -7.08
N SER A 55 -14.12 -5.61 -7.47
CA SER A 55 -14.03 -6.98 -7.99
C SER A 55 -12.74 -7.69 -7.61
N VAL A 56 -12.81 -9.02 -7.64
CA VAL A 56 -11.66 -9.91 -7.47
C VAL A 56 -11.60 -10.86 -8.66
N ASP A 57 -10.51 -10.79 -9.42
CA ASP A 57 -10.25 -11.71 -10.52
C ASP A 57 -9.30 -12.81 -10.02
N LEU A 58 -9.72 -14.07 -10.18
CA LEU A 58 -8.97 -15.25 -9.75
C LEU A 58 -8.64 -16.12 -10.95
N ARG A 59 -7.37 -16.50 -11.11
CA ARG A 59 -6.95 -17.39 -12.19
C ARG A 59 -6.05 -18.50 -11.70
N LEU A 60 -6.39 -19.75 -12.01
CA LEU A 60 -5.48 -20.88 -11.77
C LEU A 60 -4.29 -20.84 -12.73
N ARG A 61 -3.07 -21.01 -12.20
CA ARG A 61 -1.86 -21.04 -13.03
C ARG A 61 -1.75 -22.30 -13.88
N ASN A 62 -2.16 -23.43 -13.31
CA ASN A 62 -2.16 -24.73 -13.95
C ASN A 62 -3.59 -25.28 -13.94
N PRO A 63 -4.43 -24.85 -14.89
CA PRO A 63 -5.83 -25.25 -14.93
C PRO A 63 -6.04 -26.69 -15.41
N VAL A 64 -5.09 -27.27 -16.14
CA VAL A 64 -5.21 -28.64 -16.68
C VAL A 64 -4.81 -29.68 -15.65
N VAL A 65 -5.71 -30.63 -15.37
CA VAL A 65 -5.48 -31.77 -14.49
C VAL A 65 -5.09 -33.00 -15.32
N LYS A 66 -4.02 -33.66 -14.87
CA LYS A 66 -3.56 -34.93 -15.45
C LYS A 66 -3.50 -35.99 -14.36
N ASP A 67 -3.86 -37.20 -14.73
CA ASP A 67 -3.59 -38.37 -13.91
C ASP A 67 -2.07 -38.55 -13.75
N ALA A 68 -1.60 -38.63 -12.51
CA ALA A 68 -0.17 -38.66 -12.21
C ALA A 68 0.52 -39.95 -12.68
N SER A 69 -0.22 -41.05 -12.81
CA SER A 69 0.32 -42.37 -13.17
C SER A 69 0.38 -42.60 -14.68
N THR A 70 -0.57 -42.03 -15.42
CA THR A 70 -0.71 -42.23 -16.87
C THR A 70 -0.37 -40.98 -17.69
N GLY A 71 -0.33 -39.80 -17.06
CA GLY A 71 -0.17 -38.52 -17.75
C GLY A 71 -1.38 -38.11 -18.60
N ILE A 72 -2.47 -38.88 -18.55
CA ILE A 72 -3.69 -38.63 -19.31
C ILE A 72 -4.42 -37.42 -18.72
N LEU A 73 -4.94 -36.57 -19.59
CA LEU A 73 -5.74 -35.41 -19.18
C LEU A 73 -7.09 -35.87 -18.64
N THR A 74 -7.37 -35.53 -17.38
CA THR A 74 -8.59 -35.94 -16.68
C THR A 74 -9.57 -34.80 -16.47
N GLY A 75 -9.14 -33.54 -16.58
CA GLY A 75 -10.05 -32.41 -16.49
C GLY A 75 -9.38 -31.05 -16.66
N VAL A 76 -10.20 -30.01 -16.64
CA VAL A 76 -9.79 -28.60 -16.58
C VAL A 76 -10.50 -27.97 -15.38
N ARG A 77 -9.75 -27.20 -14.61
CA ARG A 77 -10.21 -26.44 -13.45
C ARG A 77 -10.07 -24.95 -13.74
N GLY A 78 -10.98 -24.16 -13.19
CA GLY A 78 -10.97 -22.71 -13.32
C GLY A 78 -12.08 -22.10 -12.47
N PHE A 79 -12.21 -20.78 -12.53
CA PHE A 79 -13.25 -20.04 -11.84
C PHE A 79 -14.29 -19.55 -12.85
N GLY A 80 -15.55 -19.98 -12.72
CA GLY A 80 -16.63 -19.58 -13.64
C GLY A 80 -16.27 -19.76 -15.11
N ASP A 81 -16.50 -18.71 -15.90
CA ASP A 81 -16.31 -18.68 -17.36
C ASP A 81 -14.86 -18.97 -17.79
N ASP A 82 -13.85 -18.70 -16.94
CA ASP A 82 -12.44 -18.98 -17.24
C ASP A 82 -12.19 -20.49 -17.42
N ALA A 83 -12.91 -21.33 -16.68
CA ALA A 83 -12.80 -22.79 -16.81
C ALA A 83 -13.30 -23.26 -18.18
N GLU A 84 -14.42 -22.67 -18.64
CA GLU A 84 -15.02 -22.99 -19.93
C GLU A 84 -14.14 -22.51 -21.10
N GLU A 85 -13.58 -21.31 -20.98
CA GLU A 85 -12.69 -20.76 -22.00
C GLU A 85 -11.43 -21.61 -22.15
N GLU A 86 -10.83 -22.04 -21.03
CA GLU A 86 -9.65 -22.89 -21.03
C GLU A 86 -9.94 -24.30 -21.57
N LEU A 87 -11.10 -24.87 -21.22
CA LEU A 87 -11.58 -26.12 -21.80
C LEU A 87 -11.72 -26.01 -23.32
N ARG A 88 -12.32 -24.92 -23.82
CA ARG A 88 -12.48 -24.67 -25.26
C ARG A 88 -11.12 -24.56 -25.96
N LYS A 89 -10.17 -23.83 -25.37
CA LYS A 89 -8.79 -23.71 -25.88
C LYS A 89 -8.12 -25.08 -25.96
N LEU A 90 -8.26 -25.88 -24.92
CA LEU A 90 -7.70 -27.24 -24.86
C LEU A 90 -8.32 -28.14 -25.95
N GLN A 91 -9.65 -28.14 -26.10
CA GLN A 91 -10.33 -28.94 -27.12
C GLN A 91 -9.86 -28.58 -28.54
N GLN A 92 -9.72 -27.28 -28.84
CA GLN A 92 -9.19 -26.82 -30.13
C GLN A 92 -7.74 -27.28 -30.35
N GLN A 93 -6.90 -27.25 -29.32
CA GLN A 93 -5.52 -27.73 -29.42
C GLN A 93 -5.44 -29.24 -29.65
N LEU A 94 -6.29 -30.02 -28.99
CA LEU A 94 -6.35 -31.47 -29.18
C LEU A 94 -6.85 -31.82 -30.58
N LEU A 95 -7.87 -31.11 -31.07
CA LEU A 95 -8.42 -31.30 -32.42
C LEU A 95 -7.34 -31.07 -33.49
N LYS A 96 -6.54 -30.00 -33.35
CA LYS A 96 -5.38 -29.74 -34.23
C LYS A 96 -4.33 -30.86 -34.21
N LYS A 97 -4.28 -31.66 -33.15
CA LYS A 97 -3.40 -32.83 -32.99
C LYS A 97 -4.10 -34.15 -33.37
N GLY A 98 -5.28 -34.09 -33.98
CA GLY A 98 -6.06 -35.26 -34.37
C GLY A 98 -6.69 -36.03 -33.21
N ARG A 99 -6.89 -35.38 -32.05
CA ARG A 99 -7.49 -35.98 -30.85
C ARG A 99 -8.78 -35.25 -30.49
N THR A 100 -9.73 -35.97 -29.92
CA THR A 100 -11.00 -35.40 -29.45
C THR A 100 -11.09 -35.54 -27.93
N ALA A 101 -11.54 -34.49 -27.24
CA ALA A 101 -11.85 -34.53 -25.81
C ALA A 101 -13.32 -34.21 -25.60
N LEU A 102 -14.03 -35.15 -24.97
CA LEU A 102 -15.41 -34.97 -24.54
C LEU A 102 -15.41 -34.47 -23.09
N ALA A 103 -16.03 -33.32 -22.85
CA ALA A 103 -16.19 -32.79 -21.50
C ALA A 103 -17.43 -33.41 -20.85
N GLY A 104 -17.30 -33.83 -19.59
CA GLY A 104 -18.43 -34.22 -18.74
C GLY A 104 -19.14 -33.00 -18.15
N ALA A 105 -20.13 -33.25 -17.29
CA ALA A 105 -20.78 -32.18 -16.53
C ALA A 105 -19.78 -31.49 -15.56
N PRO A 106 -19.88 -30.16 -15.36
CA PRO A 106 -19.05 -29.45 -14.40
C PRO A 106 -19.22 -30.00 -12.97
N ILE A 107 -18.11 -30.09 -12.23
CA ILE A 107 -18.09 -30.50 -10.83
C ILE A 107 -17.71 -29.28 -9.99
N ALA A 108 -18.60 -28.85 -9.10
CA ALA A 108 -18.32 -27.74 -8.19
C ALA A 108 -17.26 -28.11 -7.15
N GLN A 109 -16.36 -27.18 -6.86
CA GLN A 109 -15.30 -27.32 -5.86
C GLN A 109 -15.27 -26.08 -4.95
N SER A 110 -14.65 -26.21 -3.77
CA SER A 110 -14.40 -25.05 -2.90
C SER A 110 -13.50 -24.04 -3.60
N SER A 111 -13.82 -22.75 -3.45
CA SER A 111 -13.16 -21.62 -4.10
C SER A 111 -12.40 -20.72 -3.13
N GLU A 112 -12.20 -21.15 -1.88
CA GLU A 112 -11.49 -20.34 -0.90
C GLU A 112 -9.99 -20.25 -1.26
N VAL A 113 -9.51 -19.02 -1.42
CA VAL A 113 -8.12 -18.71 -1.78
C VAL A 113 -7.44 -18.02 -0.60
N LYS A 114 -6.32 -18.57 -0.15
CA LYS A 114 -5.44 -17.94 0.81
C LYS A 114 -4.40 -17.09 0.10
N VAL A 115 -4.35 -15.80 0.43
CA VAL A 115 -3.34 -14.85 -0.06
C VAL A 115 -2.45 -14.42 1.10
N ARG A 116 -1.15 -14.29 0.84
CA ARG A 116 -0.20 -13.74 1.81
C ARG A 116 0.20 -12.34 1.38
N LEU A 117 -0.04 -11.37 2.25
CA LEU A 117 0.41 -9.99 2.08
C LEU A 117 1.55 -9.71 3.05
N THR A 118 2.51 -8.90 2.63
CA THR A 118 3.68 -8.54 3.45
C THR A 118 3.49 -7.15 4.05
N LEU A 119 3.71 -7.04 5.36
CA LEU A 119 3.83 -5.77 6.05
C LEU A 119 5.30 -5.52 6.36
N ASP A 120 5.88 -4.50 5.72
CA ASP A 120 7.21 -4.01 6.07
C ASP A 120 7.08 -2.62 6.70
N GLN A 121 7.00 -2.61 8.04
CA GLN A 121 6.72 -1.41 8.81
C GLN A 121 7.82 -0.36 8.67
N LEU A 122 9.09 -0.77 8.57
CA LEU A 122 10.22 0.16 8.48
C LEU A 122 10.28 0.82 7.11
N HIS A 123 9.99 0.08 6.03
CA HIS A 123 9.84 0.69 4.70
C HIS A 123 8.69 1.69 4.64
N ILE A 124 7.54 1.34 5.22
CA ILE A 124 6.38 2.24 5.30
C ILE A 124 6.75 3.47 6.12
N ALA A 125 7.30 3.31 7.32
CA ALA A 125 7.72 4.41 8.19
C ALA A 125 8.77 5.32 7.53
N GLN A 126 9.69 4.77 6.73
CA GLN A 126 10.66 5.58 5.98
C GLN A 126 9.98 6.43 4.89
N GLY A 127 9.01 5.87 4.17
CA GLY A 127 8.19 6.62 3.21
C GLY A 127 7.34 7.70 3.86
N LEU A 128 6.68 7.37 4.97
CA LEU A 128 5.89 8.35 5.73
C LEU A 128 6.77 9.44 6.36
N GLY A 129 7.98 9.10 6.81
CA GLY A 129 8.97 10.05 7.31
C GLY A 129 9.43 11.04 6.23
N LYS A 130 9.55 10.60 4.98
CA LYS A 130 9.78 11.52 3.84
C LYS A 130 8.60 12.47 3.62
N ILE A 131 7.36 11.97 3.70
CA ILE A 131 6.17 12.81 3.58
C ILE A 131 6.12 13.84 4.73
N ALA A 132 6.45 13.43 5.96
CA ALA A 132 6.54 14.30 7.12
C ALA A 132 7.61 15.39 6.93
N TYR A 133 8.80 15.02 6.42
CA TYR A 133 9.84 16.00 6.08
C TYR A 133 9.33 17.05 5.09
N LEU A 134 8.69 16.61 3.99
CA LEU A 134 8.14 17.51 2.97
C LEU A 134 7.03 18.40 3.52
N MET A 135 6.15 17.88 4.37
CA MET A 135 5.12 18.66 5.07
C MET A 135 5.73 19.74 5.98
N THR A 136 6.83 19.39 6.67
CA THR A 136 7.54 20.32 7.55
C THR A 136 8.19 21.45 6.74
N VAL A 137 8.85 21.12 5.62
CA VAL A 137 9.41 22.10 4.68
C VAL A 137 8.30 22.97 4.07
N TRP A 138 7.16 22.38 3.68
CA TRP A 138 6.02 23.13 3.16
C TRP A 138 5.49 24.16 4.17
N THR A 139 5.45 23.80 5.45
CA THR A 139 4.90 24.64 6.51
C THR A 139 5.87 25.73 6.96
N LEU A 140 7.16 25.40 7.12
CA LEU A 140 8.17 26.28 7.70
C LEU A 140 9.08 26.95 6.66
N GLY A 141 8.93 26.58 5.39
CA GLY A 141 9.73 27.06 4.27
C GLY A 141 11.17 26.54 4.27
N ASP A 142 11.95 27.08 3.34
CA ASP A 142 13.34 26.67 3.08
C ASP A 142 14.28 26.83 4.28
N GLY A 143 13.93 27.72 5.22
CA GLY A 143 14.70 27.91 6.45
C GLY A 143 14.85 26.62 7.26
N PHE A 144 13.85 25.72 7.22
CA PHE A 144 13.94 24.44 7.92
C PHE A 144 15.02 23.53 7.33
N VAL A 145 15.26 23.57 6.01
CA VAL A 145 16.18 22.65 5.31
C VAL A 145 17.60 22.68 5.89
N ALA A 146 18.05 23.84 6.38
CA ALA A 146 19.38 24.04 6.94
C ALA A 146 19.51 23.66 8.43
N THR A 147 18.41 23.25 9.09
CA THR A 147 18.40 22.96 10.54
C THR A 147 18.90 21.56 10.89
N GLY A 148 19.25 21.36 12.16
CA GLY A 148 19.51 20.02 12.71
C GLY A 148 18.30 19.08 12.59
N GLY A 149 17.08 19.59 12.81
CA GLY A 149 15.85 18.82 12.65
C GLY A 149 15.65 18.27 11.23
N ALA A 150 15.94 19.07 10.20
CA ALA A 150 15.92 18.61 8.81
C ALA A 150 17.02 17.57 8.51
N ALA A 151 18.19 17.69 9.14
CA ALA A 151 19.24 16.69 9.04
C ALA A 151 18.80 15.33 9.63
N SER A 152 18.06 15.32 10.74
CA SER A 152 17.47 14.09 11.30
C SER A 152 16.56 13.36 10.30
N TYR A 153 15.65 14.07 9.62
CA TYR A 153 14.84 13.47 8.56
C TYR A 153 15.68 12.91 7.42
N ARG A 154 16.63 13.69 6.89
CA ARG A 154 17.49 13.22 5.79
C ARG A 154 18.29 11.99 6.16
N ASN A 155 18.87 11.96 7.36
CA ASN A 155 19.61 10.80 7.88
C ASN A 155 18.72 9.55 7.92
N TRP A 156 17.46 9.68 8.35
CA TRP A 156 16.51 8.57 8.33
C TRP A 156 16.14 8.13 6.91
N ILE A 157 15.85 9.09 6.03
CA ILE A 157 15.42 8.87 4.64
C ILE A 157 16.53 8.18 3.83
N GLU A 158 17.78 8.60 3.99
CA GLU A 158 18.93 8.11 3.21
C GLU A 158 19.53 6.81 3.75
N ALA A 159 19.25 6.45 5.01
CA ALA A 159 19.76 5.23 5.62
C ALA A 159 19.05 3.95 5.15
N ALA A 160 19.66 2.81 5.46
CA ALA A 160 18.98 1.53 5.37
C ALA A 160 17.80 1.50 6.37
N PRO A 161 16.61 1.00 5.99
CA PRO A 161 15.42 1.00 6.84
C PRO A 161 15.53 -0.07 7.92
N ASN A 162 16.12 0.30 9.05
CA ASN A 162 16.25 -0.53 10.23
C ASN A 162 16.04 0.30 11.50
N GLU A 163 15.72 -0.37 12.60
CA GLU A 163 15.45 0.28 13.88
C GLU A 163 16.65 1.11 14.36
N GLY A 164 17.87 0.64 14.15
CA GLY A 164 19.09 1.37 14.53
C GLY A 164 19.26 2.68 13.76
N ALA A 165 18.92 2.71 12.48
CA ALA A 165 18.93 3.94 11.67
C ALA A 165 17.83 4.92 12.12
N LEU A 166 16.64 4.42 12.43
CA LEU A 166 15.56 5.25 12.98
C LEU A 166 15.98 5.86 14.32
N GLN A 167 16.52 5.05 15.23
CA GLN A 167 17.00 5.51 16.52
C GLN A 167 18.14 6.53 16.39
N ALA A 168 19.12 6.27 15.50
CA ALA A 168 20.26 7.15 15.27
C ALA A 168 19.85 8.50 14.66
N SER A 169 18.74 8.55 13.92
CA SER A 169 18.21 9.81 13.38
C SER A 169 17.64 10.74 14.46
N GLY A 170 17.36 10.21 15.66
CA GLY A 170 16.68 10.94 16.73
C GLY A 170 15.19 11.18 16.48
N LEU A 171 14.62 10.58 15.43
CA LEU A 171 13.18 10.62 15.19
C LEU A 171 12.47 9.59 16.07
N HIS A 172 11.38 10.04 16.70
CA HIS A 172 10.52 9.19 17.52
C HIS A 172 9.14 9.11 16.88
N MET A 173 8.66 7.89 16.63
CA MET A 173 7.29 7.70 16.18
C MET A 173 6.31 8.04 17.31
N ILE A 174 5.42 8.99 17.07
CA ILE A 174 4.35 9.36 18.00
C ILE A 174 3.08 8.61 17.60
N PRO A 175 2.36 8.00 18.56
CA PRO A 175 1.01 7.49 18.31
C PRO A 175 0.11 8.65 17.84
N VAL A 176 -0.43 8.53 16.63
CA VAL A 176 -1.27 9.55 16.00
C VAL A 176 -2.63 9.73 16.70
N GLY A 177 -2.95 8.89 17.69
CA GLY A 177 -4.13 9.04 18.56
C GLY A 177 -4.19 10.33 19.38
N GLU A 178 -3.10 11.11 19.43
CA GLU A 178 -3.05 12.42 20.10
C GLU A 178 -3.36 13.61 19.15
N LEU A 179 -3.51 13.38 17.84
CA LEU A 179 -4.08 14.39 16.94
C LEU A 179 -5.58 14.46 17.22
N GLY A 180 -5.96 15.50 17.94
CA GLY A 180 -7.25 15.61 18.63
C GLY A 180 -8.50 15.24 17.81
N ASP A 181 -9.56 15.01 18.57
CA ASP A 181 -10.90 14.52 18.16
C ASP A 181 -11.55 15.19 16.94
N SER A 182 -11.01 16.28 16.43
CA SER A 182 -11.52 17.03 15.28
C SER A 182 -11.35 16.35 13.90
N MET A 183 -10.87 15.11 13.84
CA MET A 183 -10.58 14.38 12.59
C MET A 183 -11.27 13.02 12.51
N ARG A 184 -12.22 12.75 13.43
CA ARG A 184 -12.95 11.46 13.52
C ARG A 184 -13.92 11.22 12.37
N ASP A 185 -14.31 12.26 11.64
CA ASP A 185 -15.33 12.20 10.58
C ASP A 185 -14.74 12.05 9.16
N LEU A 186 -13.46 11.71 9.03
CA LEU A 186 -12.82 11.52 7.73
C LEU A 186 -12.98 10.09 7.21
N ASP A 187 -13.37 9.95 5.95
CA ASP A 187 -13.45 8.65 5.25
C ASP A 187 -12.08 7.96 5.07
N GLU A 188 -12.10 6.65 4.80
CA GLU A 188 -10.91 5.79 4.67
C GLU A 188 -9.99 6.14 3.49
N HIS A 189 -10.44 6.94 2.53
CA HIS A 189 -9.60 7.45 1.43
C HIS A 189 -8.83 8.72 1.79
N HIS A 190 -9.14 9.37 2.92
CA HIS A 190 -8.46 10.59 3.31
C HIS A 190 -7.04 10.33 3.82
N HIS A 191 -6.13 11.25 3.54
CA HIS A 191 -4.81 11.31 4.15
C HIS A 191 -4.74 12.59 4.98
N VAL A 192 -4.06 12.52 6.11
CA VAL A 192 -3.95 13.61 7.06
C VAL A 192 -2.48 13.88 7.31
N LEU A 193 -2.09 15.13 7.14
CA LEU A 193 -0.75 15.61 7.46
C LEU A 193 -0.90 16.77 8.42
N THR A 194 -0.15 16.77 9.52
CA THR A 194 -0.13 17.91 10.43
C THR A 194 1.28 18.36 10.68
N CYS A 195 1.49 19.66 10.78
CA CYS A 195 2.74 20.24 11.25
C CYS A 195 2.39 21.32 12.26
N THR A 196 2.92 21.21 13.46
CA THR A 196 2.77 22.21 14.50
C THR A 196 4.14 22.64 14.99
N ARG A 197 4.26 23.91 15.30
CA ARG A 197 5.45 24.47 15.93
C ARG A 197 5.08 25.19 17.22
N GLN A 198 5.84 24.88 18.26
CA GLN A 198 5.75 25.54 19.56
C GLN A 198 7.17 25.85 20.05
N GLY A 199 7.55 27.13 20.03
CA GLY A 199 8.93 27.54 20.32
C GLY A 199 9.96 26.90 19.37
N SER A 200 10.92 26.16 19.94
CA SER A 200 11.95 25.43 19.19
C SER A 200 11.50 24.04 18.73
N LYS A 201 10.33 23.55 19.15
CA LYS A 201 9.87 22.20 18.81
C LYS A 201 8.95 22.24 17.61
N VAL A 202 9.19 21.33 16.68
CA VAL A 202 8.31 21.07 15.54
C VAL A 202 7.84 19.63 15.61
N ALA A 203 6.53 19.45 15.65
CA ALA A 203 5.92 18.14 15.60
C ALA A 203 5.17 17.96 14.28
N THR A 204 5.49 16.89 13.56
CA THR A 204 4.88 16.58 12.27
C THR A 204 4.34 15.16 12.30
N THR A 205 3.12 15.00 11.79
CA THR A 205 2.48 13.71 11.66
C THR A 205 1.95 13.49 10.25
N VAL A 206 1.87 12.22 9.87
CA VAL A 206 1.32 11.76 8.60
C VAL A 206 0.49 10.51 8.89
N ARG A 207 -0.73 10.49 8.41
CA ARG A 207 -1.63 9.33 8.42
C ARG A 207 -2.20 9.13 7.03
N LEU A 208 -1.91 8.00 6.40
CA LEU A 208 -2.52 7.62 5.12
C LEU A 208 -3.77 6.77 5.36
N PHE A 209 -4.74 6.90 4.47
CA PHE A 209 -6.01 6.16 4.45
C PHE A 209 -6.80 6.20 5.77
N ASN A 210 -6.74 7.35 6.46
CA ASN A 210 -7.23 7.55 7.83
C ASN A 210 -7.03 6.33 8.75
N SER A 211 -5.86 5.69 8.67
CA SER A 211 -5.61 4.39 9.29
C SER A 211 -4.39 4.43 10.20
N ASP A 212 -4.54 3.86 11.39
CA ASP A 212 -3.43 3.69 12.33
C ASP A 212 -2.38 2.70 11.83
N LEU A 213 -2.61 1.96 10.75
CA LEU A 213 -1.56 1.12 10.15
C LEU A 213 -0.54 1.91 9.33
N PHE A 214 -0.91 3.09 8.83
CA PHE A 214 -0.05 3.93 7.98
C PHE A 214 0.13 5.30 8.60
N ASN A 215 0.66 5.28 9.82
CA ASN A 215 0.86 6.47 10.61
C ASN A 215 2.36 6.67 10.90
N PHE A 216 2.77 7.93 10.94
CA PHE A 216 4.10 8.35 11.36
C PHE A 216 3.98 9.68 12.08
N GLY A 217 4.58 9.77 13.26
CA GLY A 217 4.73 11.02 14.01
C GLY A 217 6.20 11.29 14.26
N SER A 218 6.54 12.55 14.50
CA SER A 218 7.91 12.96 14.82
C SER A 218 7.91 14.30 15.53
N VAL A 219 8.83 14.48 16.48
CA VAL A 219 9.16 15.78 17.07
C VAL A 219 10.64 16.02 16.85
N VAL A 220 10.99 17.21 16.36
CA VAL A 220 12.37 17.66 16.20
C VAL A 220 12.58 19.02 16.87
N GLU A 221 13.79 19.25 17.36
CA GLU A 221 14.24 20.55 17.85
C GLU A 221 14.84 21.35 16.68
N VAL A 222 14.43 22.61 16.57
CA VAL A 222 14.84 23.59 15.56
C VAL A 222 15.05 24.98 16.18
N PRO A 223 15.96 25.12 17.16
CA PRO A 223 16.26 26.41 17.78
C PRO A 223 16.76 27.47 16.78
N GLU A 224 17.20 27.06 15.59
CA GLU A 224 17.72 27.94 14.55
C GLU A 224 16.63 28.71 13.80
N LEU A 225 15.36 28.30 13.91
CA LEU A 225 14.26 28.97 13.21
C LEU A 225 13.72 30.16 14.01
N SER A 226 13.48 31.29 13.33
CA SER A 226 12.79 32.46 13.90
C SER A 226 11.35 32.12 14.33
N PRO A 227 10.82 32.66 15.45
CA PRO A 227 9.49 32.33 16.01
C PRO A 227 8.28 32.75 15.14
N LEU A 228 8.48 33.26 13.93
CA LEU A 228 7.42 33.76 13.04
C LEU A 228 6.43 32.70 12.52
N HIS A 229 6.55 31.44 12.95
CA HIS A 229 5.77 30.31 12.41
C HIS A 229 5.14 29.46 13.52
N GLU A 230 4.62 30.09 14.58
CA GLU A 230 3.80 29.38 15.58
C GLU A 230 2.39 29.14 15.05
N GLY A 231 1.89 27.93 15.26
CA GLY A 231 0.58 27.51 14.77
C GLY A 231 0.54 26.03 14.40
N LEU A 232 -0.67 25.55 14.17
CA LEU A 232 -0.96 24.22 13.68
C LEU A 232 -1.47 24.32 12.24
N ARG A 233 -0.76 23.65 11.33
CA ARG A 233 -1.20 23.45 9.95
C ARG A 233 -1.65 22.01 9.76
N ILE A 234 -2.79 21.85 9.11
CA ILE A 234 -3.39 20.55 8.77
C ILE A 234 -3.64 20.53 7.27
N ILE A 235 -3.21 19.46 6.61
CA ILE A 235 -3.59 19.15 5.23
C ILE A 235 -4.41 17.86 5.25
N VAL A 236 -5.61 17.94 4.68
CA VAL A 236 -6.45 16.77 4.39
C VAL A 236 -6.42 16.55 2.90
N ILE A 237 -5.96 15.38 2.46
CA ILE A 237 -5.94 14.99 1.05
C ILE A 237 -7.03 13.95 0.83
N ASP A 238 -7.93 14.19 -0.10
CA ASP A 238 -8.81 13.15 -0.61
C ASP A 238 -8.08 12.39 -1.73
N ALA A 239 -7.60 11.19 -1.43
CA ALA A 239 -6.86 10.39 -2.42
C ALA A 239 -7.74 9.87 -3.57
N LYS A 240 -9.05 9.77 -3.36
CA LYS A 240 -10.01 9.29 -4.36
C LYS A 240 -10.34 10.41 -5.34
N GLU A 241 -10.72 11.58 -4.82
CA GLU A 241 -11.11 12.75 -5.61
C GLU A 241 -9.91 13.58 -6.09
N LYS A 242 -8.70 13.31 -5.56
CA LYS A 242 -7.44 14.00 -5.89
C LYS A 242 -7.47 15.49 -5.55
N THR A 243 -8.17 15.84 -4.47
CA THR A 243 -8.25 17.19 -3.92
C THR A 243 -7.52 17.26 -2.59
N PHE A 244 -7.25 18.47 -2.12
CA PHE A 244 -6.79 18.68 -0.74
C PHE A 244 -7.36 19.97 -0.18
N GLU A 245 -7.46 20.03 1.14
CA GLU A 245 -7.81 21.20 1.93
C GLU A 245 -6.67 21.52 2.89
N GLU A 246 -6.41 22.81 3.10
CA GLU A 246 -5.46 23.32 4.07
C GLU A 246 -6.21 24.07 5.17
N ILE A 247 -5.93 23.73 6.42
CA ILE A 247 -6.53 24.33 7.61
C ILE A 247 -5.41 24.88 8.48
N ASP A 248 -5.36 26.20 8.62
CA ASP A 248 -4.46 26.90 9.52
C ASP A 248 -5.19 27.24 10.82
N ARG A 249 -4.63 26.82 11.96
CA ARG A 249 -5.13 27.15 13.30
C ARG A 249 -4.05 27.90 14.08
N ALA A 250 -4.40 29.07 14.61
CA ALA A 250 -3.61 29.69 15.67
C ALA A 250 -3.67 28.80 16.92
N LEU A 251 -2.51 28.62 17.58
CA LEU A 251 -2.40 27.89 18.84
C LEU A 251 -2.66 28.82 20.04
#